data_AF-A0A3M7L511-F1
#
_entry.id   AF-A0A3M7L511-F1
#
_cell.length_a   1.000
_cell.length_b   1.000
_cell.length_c   1.000
_cell.angle_alpha   90.00
_cell.angle_beta   90.00
_cell.angle_gamma   90.00
#
_symmetry.space_group_name_H-M   'P 1'
#
loop_
_entity.id
_entity.type
_entity.pdbx_description
1 polymer ?
#
loop_
_entity_poly.entity_id
_entity_poly.type
_entity_poly.pdbx_seq_one_letter_code
_entity_poly.pdbx_strand_id
1 'polypeptide(L)'
;VAYEVRVLGLRAPWFGLVLRARRVHAAHCLTSVQFSPCSRHLLLAYGKKHVSLLRSLVHERGETRPMHTILEVVRLADGGLARVLPSCEDEINAACWHPHPGGGVAYGTKEGRLRVVTHDRADL
;
A
#
# COMPACT_ATOMS: atom_id res chain seq x y z
N VAL A 1 -5.20 -13.65 -14.89
CA VAL A 1 -4.94 -14.30 -13.59
C VAL A 1 -5.35 -13.35 -12.47
N ALA A 2 -6.13 -13.80 -11.50
CA ALA A 2 -6.52 -13.00 -10.34
C ALA A 2 -5.63 -13.38 -9.14
N TYR A 3 -5.12 -12.37 -8.43
CA TYR A 3 -4.29 -12.58 -7.24
C TYR A 3 -5.02 -12.06 -6.00
N GLU A 4 -4.65 -12.60 -4.84
CA GLU A 4 -5.22 -12.20 -3.55
C GLU A 4 -4.11 -12.06 -2.51
N VAL A 5 -4.30 -11.09 -1.61
CA VAL A 5 -3.59 -11.07 -0.33
C VAL A 5 -4.49 -11.68 0.72
N ARG A 6 -3.92 -12.59 1.52
CA ARG A 6 -4.64 -13.38 2.52
C ARG A 6 -4.03 -13.17 3.89
N VAL A 7 -4.90 -13.09 4.89
CA VAL A 7 -4.53 -13.12 6.30
C VAL A 7 -4.78 -14.53 6.81
N LEU A 8 -3.74 -15.17 7.32
CA LEU A 8 -3.79 -16.55 7.80
C LEU A 8 -3.81 -16.58 9.34
N GLY A 9 -4.58 -17.50 9.89
CA GLY A 9 -4.51 -17.82 11.31
C GLY A 9 -3.26 -18.63 11.61
N LEU A 10 -2.50 -18.23 12.63
CA LEU A 10 -1.28 -18.92 13.06
C LEU A 10 -1.43 -19.59 14.44
N ARG A 11 -2.64 -19.60 15.01
CA ARG A 11 -2.95 -20.20 16.32
C ARG A 11 -4.20 -21.07 16.25
N ALA A 12 -4.27 -22.09 17.09
CA ALA A 12 -5.47 -22.91 17.25
C ALA A 12 -6.67 -22.05 17.73
N PRO A 13 -7.91 -22.37 17.32
CA PRO A 13 -8.30 -23.40 16.34
C PRO A 13 -8.15 -22.94 14.87
N TRP A 14 -7.61 -21.75 14.63
CA TRP A 14 -7.58 -21.08 13.32
C TRP A 14 -6.33 -21.36 12.48
N PHE A 15 -5.45 -22.26 12.92
CA PHE A 15 -4.16 -22.49 12.28
C PHE A 15 -4.33 -22.92 10.82
N GLY A 16 -3.68 -22.20 9.91
CA GLY A 16 -3.75 -22.44 8.46
C GLY A 16 -5.03 -21.91 7.78
N LEU A 17 -6.03 -21.45 8.54
CA LEU A 17 -7.28 -20.93 7.97
C LEU A 17 -7.09 -19.52 7.42
N VAL A 18 -7.73 -19.25 6.27
CA VAL A 18 -7.82 -17.92 5.69
C VAL A 18 -8.85 -17.12 6.48
N LEU A 19 -8.39 -16.17 7.28
CA LEU A 19 -9.25 -15.29 8.08
C LEU A 19 -9.84 -14.18 7.23
N ARG A 20 -9.07 -13.67 6.26
CA ARG A 20 -9.47 -12.62 5.30
C ARG A 20 -8.76 -12.83 3.98
N ALA A 21 -9.42 -12.48 2.89
CA ALA A 21 -8.84 -12.44 1.55
C ALA A 21 -9.31 -11.17 0.82
N ARG A 22 -8.41 -10.52 0.08
CA ARG A 22 -8.72 -9.37 -0.78
C ARG A 22 -8.02 -9.54 -2.11
N ARG A 23 -8.76 -9.32 -3.21
CA ARG A 23 -8.19 -9.28 -4.55
C ARG A 23 -7.17 -8.15 -4.68
N VAL A 24 -6.08 -8.40 -5.40
CA VAL A 24 -5.05 -7.41 -5.72
C VAL A 24 -4.78 -7.46 -7.22
N HIS A 25 -4.84 -6.29 -7.87
CA HIS A 25 -4.75 -6.19 -9.32
C HIS A 25 -3.32 -6.32 -9.87
N ALA A 26 -2.31 -6.01 -9.06
CA ALA A 26 -0.90 -6.00 -9.47
C ALA A 26 -0.02 -6.71 -8.43
N ALA A 27 -0.36 -7.94 -8.06
CA ALA A 27 0.39 -8.68 -7.05
C ALA A 27 1.86 -8.89 -7.44
N HIS A 28 2.16 -9.03 -8.73
CA HIS A 28 3.53 -9.12 -9.25
C HIS A 28 4.34 -7.81 -9.09
N CYS A 29 3.69 -6.72 -8.70
CA CYS A 29 4.34 -5.45 -8.39
C CYS A 29 4.51 -5.22 -6.87
N LEU A 30 3.95 -6.07 -6.00
CA LEU A 30 4.04 -5.88 -4.55
C LEU A 30 5.48 -6.02 -4.06
N THR A 31 5.92 -5.07 -3.24
CA THR A 31 7.23 -5.08 -2.59
C THR A 31 7.14 -5.09 -1.06
N SER A 32 6.01 -4.68 -0.49
CA SER A 32 5.80 -4.76 0.96
C SER A 32 4.33 -5.00 1.30
N VAL A 33 4.11 -5.90 2.27
CA VAL A 33 2.81 -6.22 2.84
C VAL A 33 2.96 -6.26 4.36
N GLN A 34 2.31 -5.35 5.09
CA GLN A 34 2.51 -5.23 6.55
C GLN A 34 1.24 -4.84 7.30
N PHE A 35 1.03 -5.45 8.46
CA PHE A 35 0.04 -4.98 9.43
C PHE A 35 0.46 -3.64 10.00
N SER A 36 -0.51 -2.73 10.15
CA SER A 36 -0.31 -1.51 10.95
C SER A 36 -0.02 -1.87 12.42
N PRO A 37 0.62 -0.99 13.21
CA PRO A 37 0.92 -1.25 14.62
C PRO A 37 -0.29 -1.61 15.49
N CYS A 38 -1.48 -1.14 15.12
CA CYS A 38 -2.74 -1.46 15.82
C CYS A 38 -3.51 -2.65 15.22
N SER A 39 -2.93 -3.36 14.24
CA SER A 39 -3.55 -4.50 13.55
C SER A 39 -4.94 -4.22 12.95
N ARG A 40 -5.26 -2.95 12.66
CA ARG A 40 -6.53 -2.55 12.03
C ARG A 40 -6.42 -2.39 10.51
N HIS A 41 -5.20 -2.16 10.01
CA HIS A 41 -4.95 -1.94 8.60
C HIS A 41 -3.84 -2.85 8.07
N LEU A 42 -3.89 -3.06 6.75
CA LEU A 42 -2.84 -3.68 5.97
C LEU A 42 -2.27 -2.66 4.99
N LEU A 43 -0.95 -2.55 4.92
CA LEU A 43 -0.21 -1.79 3.92
C LEU A 43 0.09 -2.70 2.73
N LEU A 44 -0.19 -2.21 1.52
CA LEU A 44 0.25 -2.83 0.27
C LEU A 44 1.07 -1.80 -0.51
N ALA A 45 2.36 -2.05 -0.71
CA ALA A 45 3.25 -1.15 -1.45
C ALA A 45 3.69 -1.79 -2.78
N TYR A 46 3.77 -0.98 -3.82
CA TYR A 46 4.06 -1.41 -5.18
C TYR A 46 5.35 -0.80 -5.71
N GLY A 47 6.23 -1.66 -6.23
CA GLY A 47 7.54 -1.29 -6.74
C GLY A 47 7.66 -1.28 -8.25
N LYS A 48 6.57 -1.37 -9.00
CA LYS A 48 6.62 -1.28 -10.46
C LYS A 48 5.39 -0.57 -10.99
N LYS A 49 5.59 0.39 -11.89
CA LYS A 49 4.52 1.00 -12.67
C LYS A 49 3.91 -0.04 -13.60
N HIS A 50 2.61 -0.25 -13.49
CA HIS A 50 1.85 -1.20 -14.29
C HIS A 50 0.47 -0.61 -14.59
N VAL A 51 -0.09 -0.91 -15.77
CA VAL A 51 -1.39 -0.34 -16.20
C VAL A 51 -2.52 -0.64 -15.21
N SER A 52 -2.49 -1.79 -14.53
CA SER A 52 -3.47 -2.11 -13.47
C SER A 52 -3.40 -1.22 -12.23
N LEU A 53 -2.32 -0.47 -12.06
CA LEU A 53 -2.12 0.53 -11.00
C LEU A 53 -2.26 1.96 -11.52
N LEU A 54 -2.47 2.14 -12.84
CA LEU A 54 -2.66 3.47 -13.42
C LEU A 54 -3.95 4.08 -12.86
N ARG A 55 -3.83 5.28 -12.31
CA ARG A 55 -4.95 5.97 -11.66
C ARG A 55 -5.48 7.12 -12.51
N SER A 56 -4.58 7.92 -13.06
CA SER A 56 -4.93 9.01 -13.96
C SER A 56 -3.72 9.41 -14.82
N LEU A 57 -3.98 10.22 -15.83
CA LEU A 57 -2.96 10.97 -16.55
C LEU A 57 -2.98 12.40 -16.01
N VAL A 58 -1.82 12.94 -15.66
CA VAL A 58 -1.66 14.31 -15.15
C VAL A 58 -0.88 15.10 -16.20
N HIS A 59 -1.38 16.26 -16.59
CA HIS A 59 -0.68 17.16 -17.49
C HIS A 59 0.04 18.23 -16.68
N GLU A 60 1.36 18.24 -16.71
CA GLU A 60 2.20 19.17 -15.96
C GLU A 60 3.37 19.64 -16.83
N ARG A 61 3.63 20.95 -16.85
CA ARG A 61 4.72 21.58 -17.63
C ARG A 61 4.74 21.20 -19.12
N GLY A 62 3.56 21.01 -19.72
CA GLY A 62 3.42 20.64 -21.13
C GLY A 62 3.56 19.15 -21.42
N GLU A 63 3.80 18.31 -20.40
CA GLU A 63 3.92 16.86 -20.54
C GLU A 63 2.78 16.13 -19.84
N THR A 64 2.22 15.12 -20.50
CA THR A 64 1.25 14.21 -19.90
C THR A 64 1.97 13.02 -19.28
N ARG A 65 1.87 12.87 -17.95
CA ARG A 65 2.55 11.84 -17.16
C ARG A 65 1.55 10.90 -16.49
N PRO A 66 1.80 9.57 -16.50
CA PRO A 66 0.91 8.62 -15.85
C PRO A 66 1.14 8.60 -14.34
N MET A 67 0.06 8.80 -13.57
CA MET A 67 0.06 8.73 -12.12
C MET A 67 -0.41 7.35 -11.67
N HIS A 68 0.45 6.60 -11.00
CA HIS A 68 0.19 5.23 -10.57
C HIS A 68 -0.05 5.16 -9.06
N THR A 69 -0.92 4.26 -8.62
CA THR A 69 -1.00 3.86 -7.21
C THR A 69 0.30 3.17 -6.80
N ILE A 70 1.03 3.76 -5.86
CA ILE A 70 2.26 3.18 -5.31
C ILE A 70 2.04 2.53 -3.95
N LEU A 71 0.97 2.91 -3.24
CA LEU A 71 0.64 2.36 -1.93
C LEU A 71 -0.86 2.41 -1.67
N GLU A 72 -1.37 1.33 -1.06
CA GLU A 72 -2.72 1.23 -0.54
C GLU A 72 -2.70 0.92 0.96
N VAL A 73 -3.64 1.52 1.70
CA VAL A 73 -3.96 1.15 3.07
C VAL A 73 -5.35 0.53 3.08
N VAL A 74 -5.45 -0.69 3.58
CA VAL A 74 -6.67 -1.51 3.57
C VAL A 74 -7.15 -1.71 5.00
N ARG A 75 -8.44 -1.58 5.26
CA ARG A 75 -9.03 -1.96 6.55
C ARG A 75 -9.16 -3.48 6.63
N LEU A 76 -8.74 -4.07 7.75
CA LEU A 76 -8.85 -5.52 7.98
C LEU A 76 -10.27 -5.95 8.36
N ALA A 77 -11.09 -5.02 8.86
CA ALA A 77 -12.46 -5.30 9.28
C ALA A 77 -13.33 -5.79 8.10
N ASP A 78 -13.28 -5.06 6.99
CA ASP A 78 -14.14 -5.22 5.81
C ASP A 78 -13.37 -5.44 4.49
N GLY A 79 -12.03 -5.36 4.50
CA GLY A 79 -11.20 -5.40 3.29
C GLY A 79 -11.29 -4.13 2.44
N GLY A 80 -11.94 -3.08 2.95
CA GLY A 80 -12.16 -1.83 2.24
C GLY A 80 -10.91 -0.96 2.16
N LEU A 81 -10.80 -0.19 1.09
CA LEU A 81 -9.70 0.76 0.90
C LEU A 81 -9.87 1.94 1.86
N ALA A 82 -8.86 2.20 2.69
CA ALA A 82 -8.81 3.32 3.62
C ALA A 82 -8.13 4.54 3.00
N ARG A 83 -6.97 4.33 2.37
CA ARG A 83 -6.16 5.38 1.74
C ARG A 83 -5.42 4.82 0.53
N VAL A 84 -5.08 5.72 -0.39
CA VAL A 84 -4.26 5.44 -1.57
C VAL A 84 -3.26 6.56 -1.70
N LEU A 85 -1.99 6.21 -1.88
CA LEU A 85 -0.95 7.15 -2.26
C LEU A 85 -0.58 6.90 -3.72
N PRO A 86 -0.88 7.85 -4.62
CA PRO A 86 -0.41 7.80 -5.99
C PRO A 86 0.90 8.58 -6.18
N SER A 87 1.67 8.25 -7.22
CA SER A 87 2.87 8.99 -7.62
C SER A 87 3.10 8.89 -9.13
N CYS A 88 3.59 9.97 -9.73
CA CYS A 88 4.06 9.98 -11.13
C CYS A 88 5.49 9.46 -11.25
N GLU A 89 6.28 9.59 -10.18
CA GLU A 89 7.71 9.36 -10.20
C GLU A 89 8.08 8.06 -9.50
N ASP A 90 7.61 7.87 -8.26
CA ASP A 90 8.17 6.87 -7.37
C ASP A 90 7.82 5.43 -7.77
N GLU A 91 8.76 4.54 -7.53
CA GLU A 91 8.53 3.10 -7.42
C GLU A 91 9.07 2.62 -6.06
N ILE A 92 8.23 1.98 -5.24
CA ILE A 92 8.61 1.61 -3.87
C ILE A 92 9.45 0.33 -3.85
N ASN A 93 10.66 0.41 -3.30
CA ASN A 93 11.49 -0.76 -3.01
C ASN A 93 11.07 -1.44 -1.70
N ALA A 94 10.87 -0.65 -0.65
CA ALA A 94 10.39 -1.13 0.64
C ALA A 94 9.56 -0.05 1.34
N ALA A 95 8.54 -0.44 2.09
CA ALA A 95 7.75 0.46 2.93
C ALA A 95 7.47 -0.15 4.30
N CYS A 96 7.39 0.70 5.31
CA CYS A 96 7.04 0.30 6.67
C CYS A 96 6.17 1.32 7.37
N TRP A 97 5.31 0.82 8.27
CA TRP A 97 4.62 1.68 9.22
C TRP A 97 5.59 2.27 10.23
N HIS A 98 5.33 3.50 10.66
CA HIS A 98 5.90 3.99 11.90
C HIS A 98 5.45 3.08 13.07
N PRO A 99 6.33 2.76 14.04
CA PRO A 99 6.01 1.80 15.12
C PRO A 99 4.86 2.27 16.03
N HIS A 100 4.67 3.58 16.17
CA HIS A 100 3.58 4.15 16.95
C HIS A 100 2.36 4.47 16.07
N PRO A 101 1.13 4.11 16.48
CA PRO A 101 -0.10 4.50 15.80
C PRO A 101 -0.14 6.00 15.50
N GLY A 102 -0.55 6.35 14.28
CA GLY A 102 -0.64 7.75 13.84
C GLY A 102 0.69 8.40 13.47
N GLY A 103 1.81 7.67 13.47
CA GLY A 103 3.11 8.18 13.01
C GLY A 103 3.36 8.08 11.49
N GLY A 104 2.41 7.54 10.73
CA GLY A 104 2.48 7.49 9.27
C GLY A 104 3.27 6.28 8.73
N VAL A 105 3.82 6.45 7.53
CA VAL A 105 4.56 5.43 6.76
C VAL A 105 5.86 6.03 6.26
N ALA A 106 6.93 5.25 6.28
CA ALA A 106 8.16 5.56 5.56
C ALA A 106 8.33 4.58 4.39
N TYR A 107 8.86 5.05 3.26
CA TYR A 107 9.19 4.19 2.14
C TYR A 107 10.45 4.63 1.39
N GLY A 108 11.23 3.65 0.94
CA GLY A 108 12.38 3.83 0.07
C GLY A 108 11.98 3.64 -1.39
N THR A 109 12.50 4.48 -2.27
CA THR A 109 12.28 4.38 -3.72
C THR A 109 13.43 3.67 -4.41
N LYS A 110 13.21 3.18 -5.63
CA LYS A 110 14.29 2.58 -6.45
C LYS A 110 15.40 3.55 -6.82
N GLU A 111 15.11 4.84 -6.84
CA GLU A 111 16.04 5.93 -7.10
C GLU A 111 16.86 6.31 -5.85
N GLY A 112 16.74 5.55 -4.75
CA GLY A 112 17.51 5.76 -3.53
C GLY A 112 16.97 6.85 -2.61
N ARG A 113 15.73 7.32 -2.82
CA ARG A 113 15.09 8.34 -1.97
C ARG A 113 14.37 7.70 -0.79
N LEU A 114 14.41 8.34 0.37
CA LEU A 114 13.56 8.02 1.51
C LEU A 114 12.44 9.06 1.61
N ARG A 115 11.20 8.60 1.71
CA ARG A 115 10.02 9.45 1.89
C ARG A 115 9.30 9.07 3.18
N VAL A 116 8.74 10.08 3.85
CA VAL A 116 7.90 9.92 5.04
C VAL A 116 6.56 10.58 4.77
N VAL A 117 5.49 9.83 4.99
CA VAL A 117 4.11 10.27 4.79
C VAL A 117 3.40 10.20 6.13
N THR A 118 3.05 11.36 6.65
CA THR A 118 2.25 11.51 7.87
C THR A 118 0.85 12.01 7.52
N HIS A 119 -0.09 11.80 8.43
CA HIS A 119 -1.37 12.49 8.35
C HIS A 119 -1.17 13.87 8.95
N ASP A 120 -1.66 14.91 8.29
CA ASP A 120 -1.72 16.23 8.91
C ASP A 120 -2.67 16.16 10.10
N ARG A 121 -2.20 16.52 11.29
CA ARG A 121 -2.99 16.50 12.52
C ARG A 121 -3.73 17.80 12.75
N ALA A 122 -3.56 18.79 11.86
CA ALA A 122 -4.23 20.08 11.97
C ALA A 122 -5.76 20.04 11.81
N ASP A 123 -6.31 18.93 11.29
CA ASP A 123 -7.76 18.72 11.08
C ASP A 123 -8.45 17.82 12.14
N LEU A 124 -7.85 17.67 13.34
CA LEU A 124 -8.43 16.96 14.50
C LEU A 124 -8.67 17.92 15.66
#